data_AF-A0A4Q9FUX6-F1
#
_entry.id   AF-A0A4Q9FUX6-F1
#
_cell.length_a   1.000
_cell.length_b   1.000
_cell.length_c   1.000
_cell.angle_alpha   90.00
_cell.angle_beta   90.00
_cell.angle_gamma   90.00
#
_symmetry.space_group_name_H-M   'P 1'
#
loop_
_entity.id
_entity.type
_entity.pdbx_description
1 polymer ?
#
loop_
_entity_poly.entity_id
_entity_poly.type
_entity_poly.pdbx_seq_one_letter_code
_entity_poly.pdbx_strand_id
1 'polypeptide(L)'
;MQLTKYAFLLLSLCLTFTFVSCNIEPFDGEIPEQTNTNLPSSCDEATLNTANAAQAFAEASSSSENYSDLCSAYKAALEHQIELCGDDDGVFQTLINSLNCGDGNSGGETPSVTVRAFMTANINGQEYNDMKPNGYLFFPGGVSVNDFLSRPDDDYILIQGNSGYTKPTILADTDREINLRIPKPLWKEGSYVLYDEFNDVFEGVCFYTFFGLNKAGEVSTKELPGEIVISKFDLDERVITGTFKFEYILVYEDGTPDEGPYEVTGTFDYSLDDEFFD
;
A
#
# COMPACT_ATOMS: atom_id res chain seq x y z
N MET A 1 31.75 3.49 -51.04
CA MET A 1 32.21 4.37 -49.93
C MET A 1 31.03 4.86 -49.08
N GLN A 2 30.14 3.94 -48.67
CA GLN A 2 28.95 4.22 -47.84
C GLN A 2 28.74 3.05 -46.85
N LEU A 3 29.06 1.80 -47.24
CA LEU A 3 29.01 0.65 -46.32
C LEU A 3 29.98 0.68 -45.14
N THR A 4 31.16 1.32 -45.26
CA THR A 4 32.14 1.39 -44.17
C THR A 4 31.77 2.40 -43.08
N LYS A 5 30.84 3.33 -43.33
CA LYS A 5 30.36 4.29 -42.33
C LYS A 5 29.33 3.67 -41.37
N TYR A 6 28.47 2.80 -41.88
CA TYR A 6 27.48 2.09 -41.06
C TYR A 6 28.11 1.00 -40.19
N ALA A 7 29.21 0.39 -40.64
CA ALA A 7 29.97 -0.57 -39.83
C ALA A 7 30.60 0.08 -38.58
N PHE A 8 31.07 1.33 -38.69
CA PHE A 8 31.61 2.08 -37.54
C PHE A 8 30.51 2.65 -36.63
N LEU A 9 29.34 2.99 -37.17
CA LEU A 9 28.20 3.47 -36.38
C LEU A 9 27.53 2.34 -35.58
N LEU A 10 27.48 1.12 -36.14
CA LEU A 10 26.96 -0.07 -35.46
C LEU A 10 27.92 -0.61 -34.39
N LEU A 11 29.24 -0.48 -34.59
CA LEU A 11 30.24 -0.91 -33.60
C LEU A 11 30.29 0.04 -32.37
N SER A 12 29.86 1.30 -32.53
CA SER A 12 29.80 2.29 -31.43
C SER A 12 28.47 2.26 -30.68
N LEU A 13 27.42 1.62 -31.20
CA LEU A 13 26.11 1.49 -30.54
C LEU A 13 26.00 0.21 -29.69
N CYS A 14 26.90 -0.77 -29.89
CA CYS A 14 26.96 -2.00 -29.08
C CYS A 14 27.80 -1.88 -27.80
N LEU A 15 28.40 -0.71 -27.50
CA LEU A 15 29.30 -0.53 -26.34
C LEU A 15 28.72 0.33 -25.21
N THR A 16 27.42 0.67 -25.26
CA THR A 16 26.74 1.44 -24.19
C THR A 16 25.49 0.77 -23.65
N PHE A 17 25.31 -0.54 -23.89
CA PHE A 17 24.28 -1.38 -23.25
C PHE A 17 24.88 -2.23 -22.12
N THR A 18 25.58 -1.59 -21.19
CA THR A 18 25.80 -2.13 -19.85
C THR A 18 24.99 -1.31 -18.85
N PHE A 19 23.67 -1.36 -19.01
CA PHE A 19 22.76 -1.02 -17.93
C PHE A 19 22.45 -2.31 -17.18
N VAL A 20 22.99 -2.37 -15.97
CA VAL A 20 22.51 -3.12 -14.80
C VAL A 20 21.63 -4.32 -15.15
N SER A 21 22.28 -5.45 -15.47
CA SER A 21 21.68 -6.72 -15.10
C SER A 21 21.78 -6.80 -13.58
N CYS A 22 20.67 -6.57 -12.88
CA CYS A 22 20.52 -7.15 -11.55
C CYS A 22 20.65 -8.66 -11.73
N ASN A 23 21.86 -9.19 -11.52
CA ASN A 23 22.01 -10.57 -11.11
C ASN A 23 21.31 -10.65 -9.74
N ILE A 24 20.05 -11.05 -9.73
CA ILE A 24 19.50 -11.70 -8.54
C ILE A 24 20.26 -13.02 -8.49
N GLU A 25 21.41 -13.01 -7.82
CA GLU A 25 22.09 -14.24 -7.46
C GLU A 25 21.14 -15.04 -6.56
N PRO A 26 20.97 -16.35 -6.82
CA PRO A 26 20.25 -17.21 -5.89
C PRO A 26 20.98 -17.17 -4.55
N PHE A 27 20.23 -16.84 -3.50
CA PHE A 27 20.70 -16.81 -2.12
C PHE A 27 21.37 -18.14 -1.76
N ASP A 28 22.70 -18.14 -1.69
CA ASP A 28 23.52 -19.26 -1.23
C ASP A 28 23.97 -19.02 0.22
N GLY A 29 23.01 -18.64 1.07
CA GLY A 29 23.24 -18.45 2.49
C GLY A 29 23.24 -19.80 3.22
N GLU A 30 24.40 -20.21 3.72
CA GLU A 30 24.46 -21.15 4.84
C GLU A 30 23.56 -20.62 5.96
N ILE A 31 22.67 -21.49 6.48
CA ILE A 31 21.87 -21.20 7.68
C ILE A 31 22.87 -20.91 8.81
N PRO A 32 22.96 -19.67 9.34
CA PRO A 32 23.86 -19.44 10.44
C PRO A 32 23.27 -20.09 11.68
N GLU A 33 23.94 -21.14 12.15
CA GLU A 33 23.83 -21.56 13.54
C GLU A 33 24.06 -20.34 14.45
N GLN A 34 23.20 -20.23 15.44
CA GLN A 34 23.18 -19.16 16.42
C GLN A 34 24.57 -18.90 16.99
N THR A 35 25.09 -17.68 16.78
CA THR A 35 25.82 -16.83 17.76
C THR A 35 26.52 -15.69 17.00
N ASN A 36 25.88 -14.54 16.80
CA ASN A 36 26.63 -13.30 16.67
C ASN A 36 25.82 -12.02 16.93
N THR A 37 26.42 -11.14 17.72
CA THR A 37 25.95 -9.83 18.19
C THR A 37 26.07 -8.76 17.11
N ASN A 38 25.43 -8.94 15.95
CA ASN A 38 25.27 -7.87 14.95
C ASN A 38 23.79 -7.61 14.74
N LEU A 39 23.15 -7.01 15.74
CA LEU A 39 21.90 -6.28 15.49
C LEU A 39 22.24 -5.14 14.51
N PRO A 40 21.35 -4.81 13.55
CA PRO A 40 21.50 -3.64 12.68
C PRO A 40 21.94 -2.42 13.49
N SER A 41 22.88 -1.63 12.98
CA SER A 41 23.48 -0.53 13.76
C SER A 41 23.02 0.86 13.31
N SER A 42 22.33 0.92 12.17
CA SER A 42 21.78 2.14 11.59
C SER A 42 20.29 1.97 11.27
N CYS A 43 19.58 3.09 11.13
CA CYS A 43 18.18 3.08 10.75
C CYS A 43 17.96 2.40 9.39
N ASP A 44 18.78 2.71 8.37
CA ASP A 44 18.68 2.08 7.04
C ASP A 44 18.81 0.55 7.09
N GLU A 45 19.76 0.03 7.87
CA GLU A 45 19.94 -1.42 8.06
C GLU A 45 18.75 -2.03 8.81
N ALA A 46 18.19 -1.31 9.79
CA ALA A 46 17.03 -1.76 10.55
C ALA A 46 15.77 -1.83 9.66
N THR A 47 15.54 -0.81 8.84
CA THR A 47 14.46 -0.78 7.84
C THR A 47 14.58 -1.93 6.84
N LEU A 48 15.79 -2.18 6.31
CA LEU A 48 16.02 -3.32 5.42
C LEU A 48 15.76 -4.66 6.11
N ASN A 49 16.20 -4.81 7.37
CA ASN A 49 15.97 -6.02 8.14
C ASN A 49 14.48 -6.27 8.42
N THR A 50 13.73 -5.21 8.74
CA THR A 50 12.27 -5.27 8.90
C THR A 50 11.59 -5.70 7.60
N ALA A 51 11.97 -5.12 6.46
CA ALA A 51 11.41 -5.49 5.16
C ALA A 51 11.65 -6.97 4.82
N ASN A 52 12.87 -7.48 5.09
CA ASN A 52 13.20 -8.90 4.88
C ASN A 52 12.41 -9.82 5.82
N ALA A 53 12.29 -9.47 7.11
CA ALA A 53 11.54 -10.26 8.07
C ALA A 53 10.04 -10.27 7.76
N ALA A 54 9.50 -9.13 7.33
CA ALA A 54 8.13 -9.02 6.83
C ALA A 54 7.91 -9.93 5.62
N GLN A 55 8.82 -9.93 4.64
CA GLN A 55 8.76 -10.81 3.47
C GLN A 55 8.70 -12.28 3.86
N ALA A 56 9.63 -12.71 4.70
CA ALA A 56 9.67 -14.08 5.18
C ALA A 56 8.37 -14.47 5.91
N PHE A 57 7.81 -13.56 6.72
CA PHE A 57 6.53 -13.77 7.39
C PHE A 57 5.35 -13.86 6.42
N ALA A 58 5.27 -12.99 5.41
CA ALA A 58 4.16 -12.98 4.45
C ALA A 58 4.15 -14.18 3.51
N GLU A 59 5.31 -14.76 3.24
CA GLU A 59 5.45 -16.01 2.47
C GLU A 59 5.07 -17.25 3.31
N ALA A 60 4.95 -17.11 4.64
CA ALA A 60 4.60 -18.22 5.52
C ALA A 60 3.10 -18.55 5.44
N SER A 61 2.79 -19.84 5.27
CA SER A 61 1.42 -20.32 5.47
C SER A 61 1.06 -20.26 6.95
N SER A 62 -0.15 -19.81 7.29
CA SER A 62 -0.68 -19.80 8.66
C SER A 62 -0.79 -21.18 9.31
N SER A 63 -0.69 -22.24 8.51
CA SER A 63 -0.66 -23.64 8.95
C SER A 63 0.74 -24.23 9.06
N SER A 64 1.79 -23.46 8.76
CA SER A 64 3.18 -23.91 8.84
C SER A 64 3.71 -23.86 10.28
N GLU A 65 4.60 -24.80 10.63
CA GLU A 65 5.23 -24.85 11.96
C GLU A 65 6.09 -23.60 12.24
N ASN A 66 6.59 -22.93 11.19
CA ASN A 66 7.46 -21.76 11.29
C ASN A 66 6.71 -20.42 11.33
N TYR A 67 5.37 -20.42 11.19
CA TYR A 67 4.60 -19.16 11.13
C TYR A 67 4.79 -18.29 12.39
N SER A 68 4.76 -18.92 13.58
CA SER A 68 4.96 -18.25 14.86
C SER A 68 6.38 -17.67 14.97
N ASP A 69 7.40 -18.43 14.58
CA ASP A 69 8.80 -17.99 14.62
C ASP A 69 9.05 -16.82 13.66
N LEU A 70 8.50 -16.86 12.45
CA LEU A 70 8.64 -15.79 11.45
C LEU A 70 7.87 -14.53 11.87
N CYS A 71 6.69 -14.68 12.47
CA CYS A 71 5.95 -13.56 13.06
C CYS A 71 6.75 -12.89 14.18
N SER A 72 7.32 -13.68 15.10
CA SER A 72 8.12 -13.17 16.23
C SER A 72 9.41 -12.51 15.75
N ALA A 73 10.06 -13.06 14.71
CA ALA A 73 11.22 -12.44 14.09
C ALA A 73 10.88 -11.09 13.45
N TYR A 74 9.74 -11.00 12.78
CA TYR A 74 9.24 -9.75 12.21
C TYR A 74 8.90 -8.71 13.30
N LYS A 75 8.23 -9.12 14.37
CA LYS A 75 7.97 -8.26 15.53
C LYS A 75 9.26 -7.72 16.15
N ALA A 76 10.27 -8.57 16.34
CA ALA A 76 11.57 -8.14 16.86
C ALA A 76 12.30 -7.16 15.90
N ALA A 77 12.16 -7.35 14.58
CA ALA A 77 12.72 -6.43 13.60
C ALA A 77 12.03 -5.05 13.67
N LEU A 78 10.70 -5.01 13.82
CA LEU A 78 9.95 -3.77 14.05
C LEU A 78 10.41 -3.08 15.34
N GLU A 79 10.51 -3.80 16.46
CA GLU A 79 10.99 -3.24 17.74
C GLU A 79 12.39 -2.62 17.61
N HIS A 80 13.28 -3.28 16.86
CA HIS A 80 14.62 -2.79 16.59
C HIS A 80 14.63 -1.57 15.66
N GLN A 81 13.73 -1.52 14.68
CA GLN A 81 13.55 -0.34 13.83
C GLN A 81 13.05 0.85 14.65
N ILE A 82 12.10 0.65 15.57
CA ILE A 82 11.65 1.69 16.50
C ILE A 82 12.83 2.22 17.32
N GLU A 83 13.70 1.34 17.84
CA GLU A 83 14.86 1.75 18.65
C GLU A 83 15.83 2.66 17.89
N LEU A 84 16.04 2.41 16.59
CA LEU A 84 17.04 3.13 15.77
C LEU A 84 16.47 4.28 14.95
N CYS A 85 15.20 4.20 14.54
CA CYS A 85 14.56 5.16 13.65
C CYS A 85 13.51 6.04 14.36
N GLY A 86 13.02 5.63 15.53
CA GLY A 86 11.87 6.24 16.18
C GLY A 86 10.53 5.72 15.65
N ASP A 87 9.45 6.09 16.35
CA ASP A 87 8.05 5.74 16.04
C ASP A 87 7.12 6.79 16.66
N ASP A 88 7.33 8.06 16.32
CA ASP A 88 6.63 9.18 16.95
C ASP A 88 5.11 9.10 16.77
N ASP A 89 4.65 8.54 15.64
CA ASP A 89 3.23 8.34 15.32
C ASP A 89 2.66 7.01 15.83
N GLY A 90 3.52 6.16 16.42
CA GLY A 90 3.12 4.87 16.98
C GLY A 90 2.65 3.85 15.94
N VAL A 91 2.95 4.06 14.65
CA VAL A 91 2.51 3.19 13.55
C VAL A 91 3.18 1.82 13.66
N PHE A 92 4.49 1.79 13.90
CA PHE A 92 5.22 0.53 14.07
C PHE A 92 4.77 -0.19 15.35
N GLN A 93 4.58 0.54 16.44
CA GLN A 93 4.10 -0.01 17.69
C GLN A 93 2.67 -0.56 17.56
N THR A 94 1.81 0.10 16.79
CA THR A 94 0.46 -0.38 16.48
C THR A 94 0.51 -1.65 15.65
N LEU A 95 1.38 -1.73 14.65
CA LEU A 95 1.60 -2.93 13.85
C LEU A 95 2.10 -4.09 14.72
N ILE A 96 3.11 -3.86 15.56
CA ILE A 96 3.61 -4.83 16.56
C ILE A 96 2.46 -5.38 17.41
N ASN A 97 1.59 -4.51 17.90
CA ASN A 97 0.46 -4.89 18.76
C ASN A 97 -0.64 -5.65 18.01
N SER A 98 -0.76 -5.45 16.69
CA SER A 98 -1.71 -6.17 15.84
C SER A 98 -1.23 -7.57 15.43
N LEU A 99 0.09 -7.81 15.44
CA LEU A 99 0.68 -9.10 15.10
C LEU A 99 0.40 -10.12 16.21
N ASN A 100 -0.33 -11.19 15.87
CA ASN A 100 -0.57 -12.31 16.76
C ASN A 100 0.34 -13.50 16.40
N CYS A 101 1.47 -13.61 17.08
CA CYS A 101 2.48 -14.64 16.82
C CYS A 101 2.24 -15.95 17.58
N GLY A 102 1.11 -16.11 18.28
CA GLY A 102 0.79 -17.35 19.00
C GLY A 102 1.41 -17.46 20.41
N ASP A 103 2.00 -16.37 20.91
CA ASP A 103 2.68 -16.36 22.20
C ASP A 103 1.65 -16.32 23.34
N GLY A 104 1.38 -17.46 23.96
CA GLY A 104 0.51 -17.58 25.13
C GLY A 104 1.03 -16.90 26.42
N ASN A 105 1.88 -15.87 26.32
CA ASN A 105 2.48 -15.18 27.46
C ASN A 105 2.52 -13.66 27.29
N SER A 106 1.35 -13.03 27.12
CA SER A 106 1.20 -11.59 27.32
C SER A 106 0.54 -11.33 28.68
N GLY A 107 1.33 -11.43 29.74
CA GLY A 107 0.98 -10.94 31.09
C GLY A 107 1.21 -9.44 31.27
N GLY A 108 1.08 -8.66 30.19
CA GLY A 108 1.04 -7.19 30.25
C GLY A 108 -0.39 -6.77 29.98
N GLU A 109 -0.92 -5.91 30.85
CA GLU A 109 -2.23 -5.25 30.64
C GLU A 109 -2.30 -4.78 29.20
N THR A 110 -3.25 -5.33 28.44
CA THR A 110 -3.49 -4.94 27.06
C THR A 110 -3.79 -3.45 27.10
N PRO A 111 -2.88 -2.56 26.62
CA PRO A 111 -3.36 -1.24 26.28
C PRO A 111 -4.43 -1.53 25.22
N SER A 112 -5.62 -0.97 25.37
CA SER A 112 -6.59 -0.92 24.28
C SER A 112 -5.96 -0.07 23.19
N VAL A 113 -5.02 -0.65 22.45
CA VAL A 113 -4.42 -0.09 21.26
C VAL A 113 -5.52 -0.19 20.24
N THR A 114 -6.20 0.94 20.04
CA THR A 114 -7.13 1.11 18.94
C THR A 114 -6.33 0.79 17.69
N VAL A 115 -6.54 -0.40 17.10
CA VAL A 115 -6.00 -0.74 15.78
C VAL A 115 -6.59 0.32 14.85
N ARG A 116 -5.80 1.35 14.54
CA ARG A 116 -6.25 2.43 13.67
C ARG A 116 -6.31 1.85 12.28
N ALA A 117 -7.53 1.60 11.81
CA ALA A 117 -7.76 1.37 10.40
C ALA A 117 -7.38 2.65 9.67
N PHE A 118 -6.50 2.55 8.67
CA PHE A 118 -6.18 3.67 7.81
C PHE A 118 -7.41 4.03 6.98
N MET A 119 -8.12 3.01 6.49
CA MET A 119 -9.39 3.15 5.80
C MET A 119 -10.44 2.19 6.35
N THR A 120 -11.70 2.63 6.36
CA THR A 120 -12.85 1.75 6.54
C THR A 120 -13.77 1.87 5.33
N ALA A 121 -14.51 0.81 5.02
CA ALA A 121 -15.54 0.86 3.98
C ALA A 121 -16.74 -0.03 4.31
N ASN A 122 -17.94 0.42 3.95
CA ASN A 122 -19.11 -0.43 3.77
C ASN A 122 -19.34 -0.59 2.27
N ILE A 123 -19.23 -1.82 1.77
CA ILE A 123 -19.36 -2.15 0.35
C ILE A 123 -20.55 -3.10 0.22
N ASN A 124 -21.66 -2.63 -0.37
CA ASN A 124 -22.87 -3.43 -0.55
C ASN A 124 -23.36 -4.11 0.76
N GLY A 125 -23.32 -3.37 1.87
CA GLY A 125 -23.73 -3.86 3.19
C GLY A 125 -22.69 -4.72 3.92
N GLN A 126 -21.56 -5.06 3.30
CA GLN A 126 -20.44 -5.72 3.97
C GLN A 126 -19.45 -4.70 4.53
N GLU A 127 -19.14 -4.80 5.82
CA GLU A 127 -18.19 -3.91 6.49
C GLU A 127 -16.75 -4.41 6.35
N TYR A 128 -15.85 -3.46 6.08
CA TYR A 128 -14.42 -3.60 6.02
C TYR A 128 -13.82 -2.57 6.98
N ASN A 129 -13.68 -2.95 8.25
CA ASN A 129 -13.29 -2.04 9.32
C ASN A 129 -11.77 -1.97 9.55
N ASP A 130 -10.97 -2.64 8.71
CA ASP A 130 -9.50 -2.66 8.80
C ASP A 130 -8.88 -2.75 7.40
N MET A 131 -8.97 -1.68 6.63
CA MET A 131 -8.31 -1.58 5.33
C MET A 131 -7.02 -0.78 5.48
N LYS A 132 -5.93 -1.26 4.86
CA LYS A 132 -4.60 -0.64 4.92
C LYS A 132 -3.95 -0.57 3.55
N PRO A 133 -2.93 0.27 3.34
CA PRO A 133 -2.16 0.27 2.10
C PRO A 133 -1.65 -1.12 1.73
N ASN A 134 -1.53 -1.36 0.44
CA ASN A 134 -0.98 -2.61 -0.04
C ASN A 134 0.47 -2.74 0.42
N GLY A 135 0.84 -3.91 0.94
CA GLY A 135 2.17 -4.11 1.49
C GLY A 135 2.46 -3.34 2.79
N TYR A 136 1.43 -2.92 3.52
CA TYR A 136 1.57 -2.29 4.86
C TYR A 136 2.45 -3.10 5.83
N LEU A 137 2.49 -4.43 5.69
CA LEU A 137 3.39 -5.26 6.49
C LEU A 137 4.88 -5.02 6.16
N PHE A 138 5.24 -4.58 4.97
CA PHE A 138 6.65 -4.34 4.58
C PHE A 138 7.00 -2.86 4.68
N PHE A 139 6.03 -1.99 4.36
CA PHE A 139 6.17 -0.55 4.31
C PHE A 139 5.05 0.09 5.15
N PRO A 140 5.17 0.08 6.49
CA PRO A 140 4.22 0.75 7.35
C PRO A 140 4.33 2.26 7.12
N GLY A 141 3.26 2.82 6.57
CA GLY A 141 3.15 4.21 6.14
C GLY A 141 1.84 4.36 5.39
N GLY A 142 1.19 5.51 5.52
CA GLY A 142 -0.17 5.69 5.02
C GLY A 142 -0.24 6.11 3.56
N VAL A 143 0.44 7.21 3.24
CA VAL A 143 0.27 7.95 1.98
C VAL A 143 1.52 7.80 1.13
N SER A 144 1.33 7.70 -0.18
CA SER A 144 2.40 7.98 -1.15
C SER A 144 2.02 9.21 -1.97
N VAL A 145 3.00 10.06 -2.27
CA VAL A 145 2.84 11.10 -3.28
C VAL A 145 3.30 10.55 -4.61
N ASN A 146 2.36 10.31 -5.52
CA ASN A 146 2.67 9.71 -6.82
C ASN A 146 2.46 10.70 -7.96
N ASP A 147 3.51 10.83 -8.77
CA ASP A 147 3.44 11.35 -10.12
C ASP A 147 2.78 10.31 -11.03
N PHE A 148 1.78 10.69 -11.81
CA PHE A 148 1.31 9.81 -12.88
C PHE A 148 2.42 9.65 -13.92
N LEU A 149 2.72 8.43 -14.37
CA LEU A 149 3.66 8.22 -15.48
C LEU A 149 3.27 8.99 -16.75
N SER A 150 1.97 9.28 -16.92
CA SER A 150 1.42 10.10 -17.99
C SER A 150 1.36 11.60 -17.65
N ARG A 151 1.52 12.00 -16.39
CA ARG A 151 1.52 13.38 -15.89
C ARG A 151 2.52 13.55 -14.73
N PRO A 152 3.82 13.67 -15.04
CA PRO A 152 4.86 13.85 -14.04
C PRO A 152 4.87 15.24 -13.40
N ASP A 153 4.00 16.16 -13.84
CA ASP A 153 3.94 17.54 -13.34
C ASP A 153 2.81 17.74 -12.30
N ASP A 154 1.95 16.73 -12.07
CA ASP A 154 0.83 16.82 -11.13
C ASP A 154 1.07 15.95 -9.89
N ASP A 155 1.28 16.58 -8.74
CA ASP A 155 1.40 15.88 -7.45
C ASP A 155 0.01 15.41 -6.96
N TYR A 156 -0.11 14.12 -6.65
CA TYR A 156 -1.29 13.54 -6.02
C TYR A 156 -0.94 12.83 -4.71
N ILE A 157 -1.73 13.12 -3.66
CA ILE A 157 -1.83 12.22 -2.50
C ILE A 157 -2.56 10.97 -2.97
N LEU A 158 -1.91 9.81 -2.87
CA LEU A 158 -2.53 8.50 -3.01
C LEU A 158 -2.84 7.93 -1.63
N ILE A 159 -4.13 7.69 -1.39
CA ILE A 159 -4.65 7.01 -0.21
C ILE A 159 -5.19 5.66 -0.67
N GLN A 160 -4.67 4.56 -0.11
CA GLN A 160 -5.07 3.21 -0.50
C GLN A 160 -5.56 2.41 0.70
N GLY A 161 -6.76 1.85 0.59
CA GLY A 161 -7.27 0.83 1.51
C GLY A 161 -7.43 -0.49 0.79
N ASN A 162 -6.77 -1.53 1.29
CA ASN A 162 -6.85 -2.90 0.78
C ASN A 162 -7.20 -3.84 1.95
N SER A 163 -8.20 -4.71 1.77
CA SER A 163 -8.60 -5.69 2.80
C SER A 163 -7.72 -6.95 2.85
N GLY A 164 -6.98 -7.22 1.77
CA GLY A 164 -6.00 -8.29 1.62
C GLY A 164 -4.55 -7.83 1.81
N TYR A 165 -4.31 -6.69 2.48
CA TYR A 165 -3.00 -6.03 2.63
C TYR A 165 -1.84 -6.92 3.13
N THR A 166 -2.17 -8.06 3.74
CA THR A 166 -1.20 -9.06 4.19
C THR A 166 -0.56 -9.86 3.05
N LYS A 167 -1.11 -9.78 1.84
CA LYS A 167 -0.69 -10.52 0.64
C LYS A 167 -0.51 -9.57 -0.55
N PRO A 168 0.61 -8.84 -0.63
CA PRO A 168 0.71 -7.67 -1.49
C PRO A 168 0.71 -7.95 -2.99
N THR A 169 0.97 -9.19 -3.38
CA THR A 169 1.21 -9.59 -4.77
C THR A 169 0.00 -10.22 -5.44
N ILE A 170 -1.07 -10.54 -4.70
CA ILE A 170 -2.24 -11.26 -5.23
C ILE A 170 -3.50 -10.74 -4.54
N LEU A 171 -4.32 -9.98 -5.28
CA LEU A 171 -5.70 -9.72 -4.87
C LEU A 171 -6.50 -11.02 -5.02
N ALA A 172 -7.01 -11.57 -3.92
CA ALA A 172 -7.99 -12.64 -3.98
C ALA A 172 -9.34 -12.09 -4.46
N ASP A 173 -10.21 -12.94 -5.05
CA ASP A 173 -11.55 -12.53 -5.48
C ASP A 173 -12.43 -11.96 -4.32
N THR A 174 -12.03 -12.25 -3.07
CA THR A 174 -12.67 -11.74 -1.84
C THR A 174 -12.10 -10.43 -1.34
N ASP A 175 -10.94 -10.01 -1.84
CA ASP A 175 -10.28 -8.78 -1.41
C ASP A 175 -10.94 -7.56 -2.06
N ARG A 176 -10.94 -6.45 -1.34
CA ARG A 176 -11.43 -5.16 -1.81
C ARG A 176 -10.32 -4.16 -1.67
N GLU A 177 -10.12 -3.38 -2.72
CA GLU A 177 -9.17 -2.30 -2.75
C GLU A 177 -9.82 -1.02 -3.29
N ILE A 178 -9.59 0.07 -2.57
CA ILE A 178 -10.02 1.42 -2.93
C ILE A 178 -8.77 2.28 -2.96
N ASN A 179 -8.53 2.93 -4.09
CA ASN A 179 -7.49 3.94 -4.23
C ASN A 179 -8.15 5.30 -4.41
N LEU A 180 -7.83 6.27 -3.57
CA LEU A 180 -8.27 7.65 -3.68
C LEU A 180 -7.06 8.52 -4.04
N ARG A 181 -7.24 9.40 -5.02
CA ARG A 181 -6.19 10.30 -5.49
C ARG A 181 -6.66 11.73 -5.38
N ILE A 182 -5.92 12.53 -4.62
CA ILE A 182 -6.27 13.93 -4.31
C ILE A 182 -5.16 14.83 -4.86
N PRO A 183 -5.46 15.71 -5.83
CA PRO A 183 -4.46 16.59 -6.43
C PRO A 183 -4.09 17.73 -5.49
N LYS A 184 -2.84 18.20 -5.60
CA LYS A 184 -2.26 19.26 -4.76
C LYS A 184 -3.10 20.53 -4.55
N PRO A 185 -3.77 21.10 -5.56
CA PRO A 185 -4.64 22.27 -5.35
C PRO A 185 -5.80 22.05 -4.36
N LEU A 186 -6.14 20.78 -4.09
CA LEU A 186 -7.23 20.34 -3.23
C LEU A 186 -6.75 19.76 -1.88
N TRP A 187 -5.46 19.86 -1.55
CA TRP A 187 -4.91 19.46 -0.25
C TRP A 187 -5.28 20.46 0.85
N LYS A 188 -6.56 20.42 1.23
CA LYS A 188 -7.16 21.24 2.27
C LYS A 188 -8.56 20.71 2.58
N GLU A 189 -9.05 21.06 3.76
CA GLU A 189 -10.40 20.75 4.19
C GLU A 189 -11.45 21.22 3.17
N GLY A 190 -12.41 20.35 2.87
CA GLY A 190 -13.41 20.62 1.86
C GLY A 190 -14.15 19.37 1.39
N SER A 191 -15.20 19.59 0.62
CA SER A 191 -15.91 18.54 -0.13
C SER A 191 -15.61 18.69 -1.61
N TYR A 192 -15.28 17.58 -2.26
CA TYR A 192 -14.88 17.51 -3.65
C TYR A 192 -15.61 16.36 -4.35
N VAL A 193 -15.84 16.53 -5.64
CA VAL A 193 -16.39 15.46 -6.48
C VAL A 193 -15.31 14.40 -6.68
N LEU A 194 -15.68 13.13 -6.52
CA LEU A 194 -14.81 11.98 -6.71
C LEU A 194 -15.16 11.29 -8.03
N TYR A 195 -14.31 11.42 -9.05
CA TYR A 195 -14.57 10.87 -10.39
C TYR A 195 -14.06 9.43 -10.56
N ASP A 196 -14.68 8.67 -11.45
CA ASP A 196 -14.22 7.35 -11.89
C ASP A 196 -13.04 7.44 -12.88
N GLU A 197 -12.19 6.41 -12.94
CA GLU A 197 -10.93 6.40 -13.72
C GLU A 197 -11.14 6.49 -15.25
N PHE A 198 -12.39 6.36 -15.73
CA PHE A 198 -12.70 6.34 -17.17
C PHE A 198 -12.87 7.70 -17.84
N ASN A 199 -12.76 8.80 -17.09
CA ASN A 199 -12.77 10.14 -17.66
C ASN A 199 -11.36 10.75 -17.64
N ASP A 200 -10.61 10.43 -18.69
CA ASP A 200 -9.35 11.05 -19.06
C ASP A 200 -9.43 12.60 -18.90
N VAL A 201 -8.52 13.16 -18.10
CA VAL A 201 -8.06 14.56 -18.21
C VAL A 201 -8.99 15.71 -17.77
N PHE A 202 -9.45 15.71 -16.52
CA PHE A 202 -9.64 17.01 -15.84
C PHE A 202 -8.41 17.32 -14.98
N GLU A 203 -7.77 18.46 -15.24
CA GLU A 203 -6.72 19.00 -14.38
C GLU A 203 -7.29 19.25 -12.99
N GLY A 204 -6.64 18.72 -11.95
CA GLY A 204 -6.92 19.09 -10.57
C GLY A 204 -8.25 18.59 -9.98
N VAL A 205 -8.73 17.40 -10.38
CA VAL A 205 -9.89 16.74 -9.73
C VAL A 205 -9.48 15.54 -8.87
N CYS A 206 -10.30 15.21 -7.87
CA CYS A 206 -10.18 13.96 -7.12
C CYS A 206 -10.77 12.80 -7.93
N PHE A 207 -10.14 11.65 -7.88
CA PHE A 207 -10.67 10.44 -8.51
C PHE A 207 -10.33 9.19 -7.71
N TYR A 208 -11.00 8.10 -8.05
CA TYR A 208 -10.81 6.82 -7.39
C TYR A 208 -10.72 5.66 -8.37
N THR A 209 -10.16 4.56 -7.88
CA THR A 209 -10.30 3.24 -8.49
C THR A 209 -10.85 2.29 -7.46
N PHE A 210 -11.76 1.41 -7.86
CA PHE A 210 -12.36 0.41 -7.00
C PHE A 210 -12.18 -1.00 -7.57
N PHE A 211 -11.26 -1.75 -6.97
CA PHE A 211 -11.06 -3.16 -7.29
C PHE A 211 -11.85 -4.00 -6.30
N GLY A 212 -12.80 -4.80 -6.79
CA GLY A 212 -13.51 -5.64 -5.85
C GLY A 212 -14.36 -6.76 -6.39
N LEU A 213 -14.75 -6.79 -7.66
CA LEU A 213 -15.75 -7.78 -8.08
C LEU A 213 -15.54 -8.20 -9.53
N ASN A 214 -14.73 -9.24 -9.74
CA ASN A 214 -14.93 -10.11 -10.89
C ASN A 214 -15.83 -11.26 -10.43
N LYS A 215 -17.14 -11.14 -10.65
CA LYS A 215 -18.01 -12.33 -10.57
C LYS A 215 -17.52 -13.29 -11.65
N ALA A 216 -17.41 -14.58 -11.35
CA ALA A 216 -17.08 -15.57 -12.37
C ALA A 216 -18.17 -15.53 -13.47
N GLY A 217 -17.82 -14.98 -14.65
CA GLY A 217 -18.70 -14.91 -15.82
C GLY A 217 -18.93 -13.52 -16.43
N GLU A 218 -17.88 -12.84 -16.91
CA GLU A 218 -17.99 -11.68 -17.84
C GLU A 218 -18.76 -10.45 -17.30
N VAL A 219 -18.81 -10.26 -15.97
CA VAL A 219 -19.43 -9.08 -15.32
C VAL A 219 -18.35 -8.22 -14.67
N SER A 220 -18.28 -6.94 -15.03
CA SER A 220 -17.35 -5.95 -14.48
C SER A 220 -18.07 -4.88 -13.66
N THR A 221 -17.31 -4.09 -12.91
CA THR A 221 -17.82 -2.93 -12.18
C THR A 221 -17.77 -1.69 -13.07
N LYS A 222 -18.89 -0.97 -13.14
CA LYS A 222 -18.93 0.40 -13.65
C LYS A 222 -19.13 1.36 -12.48
N GLU A 223 -18.10 2.15 -12.25
CA GLU A 223 -18.01 3.19 -11.23
C GLU A 223 -18.86 4.41 -11.60
N LEU A 224 -19.39 5.10 -10.59
CA LEU A 224 -20.17 6.32 -10.75
C LEU A 224 -19.54 7.43 -9.90
N PRO A 225 -19.63 8.71 -10.33
CA PRO A 225 -19.11 9.81 -9.55
C PRO A 225 -19.66 9.84 -8.12
N GLY A 226 -18.76 10.12 -7.19
CA GLY A 226 -19.04 10.20 -5.76
C GLY A 226 -18.62 11.54 -5.16
N GLU A 227 -18.41 11.51 -3.86
CA GLU A 227 -17.96 12.62 -3.03
C GLU A 227 -16.79 12.15 -2.14
N ILE A 228 -15.80 13.01 -2.01
CA ILE A 228 -14.77 12.90 -0.97
C ILE A 228 -14.81 14.17 -0.12
N VAL A 229 -14.78 13.99 1.20
CA VAL A 229 -14.74 15.07 2.18
C VAL A 229 -13.44 14.95 2.94
N ILE A 230 -12.58 15.96 2.84
CA ILE A 230 -11.38 16.10 3.67
C ILE A 230 -11.82 16.87 4.92
N SER A 231 -11.90 16.18 6.05
CA SER A 231 -12.27 16.79 7.35
C SER A 231 -11.09 17.43 8.06
N LYS A 232 -9.87 16.98 7.78
CA LYS A 232 -8.63 17.57 8.28
C LYS A 232 -7.52 17.38 7.26
N PHE A 233 -6.74 18.43 7.03
CA PHE A 233 -5.47 18.37 6.34
C PHE A 233 -4.51 19.32 7.07
N ASP A 234 -3.51 18.76 7.73
CA ASP A 234 -2.61 19.51 8.60
C ASP A 234 -1.18 19.02 8.40
N LEU A 235 -0.29 19.94 8.01
CA LEU A 235 1.12 19.63 7.77
C LEU A 235 1.93 19.62 9.07
N ASP A 236 1.51 20.38 10.09
CA ASP A 236 2.20 20.41 11.38
C ASP A 236 1.89 19.13 12.17
N GLU A 237 0.64 18.66 12.11
CA GLU A 237 0.22 17.37 12.68
C GLU A 237 0.40 16.19 11.70
N ARG A 238 0.94 16.44 10.50
CA ARG A 238 1.15 15.46 9.42
C ARG A 238 -0.03 14.52 9.21
N VAL A 239 -1.25 15.05 9.12
CA VAL A 239 -2.45 14.21 9.06
C VAL A 239 -3.42 14.63 7.96
N ILE A 240 -4.02 13.64 7.31
CA ILE A 240 -5.16 13.80 6.42
C ILE A 240 -6.28 12.83 6.84
N THR A 241 -7.46 13.38 7.13
CA THR A 241 -8.64 12.58 7.51
C THR A 241 -9.87 12.99 6.73
N GLY A 242 -10.82 12.07 6.60
CA GLY A 242 -12.04 12.35 5.87
C GLY A 242 -12.94 11.16 5.65
N THR A 243 -13.91 11.37 4.77
CA THR A 243 -14.89 10.36 4.34
C THR A 243 -14.98 10.33 2.83
N PHE A 244 -15.39 9.21 2.27
CA PHE A 244 -15.75 9.10 0.87
C PHE A 244 -17.06 8.35 0.70
N LYS A 245 -17.73 8.62 -0.41
CA LYS A 245 -18.94 7.93 -0.83
C LYS A 245 -18.97 7.87 -2.35
N PHE A 246 -19.27 6.72 -2.92
CA PHE A 246 -19.54 6.58 -4.36
C PHE A 246 -20.53 5.44 -4.59
N GLU A 247 -20.95 5.27 -5.84
CA GLU A 247 -21.80 4.15 -6.25
C GLU A 247 -21.12 3.35 -7.36
N TYR A 248 -21.51 2.09 -7.51
CA TYR A 248 -21.14 1.30 -8.68
C TYR A 248 -22.32 0.44 -9.14
N ILE A 249 -22.33 0.08 -10.41
CA ILE A 249 -23.21 -0.95 -10.97
C ILE A 249 -22.37 -2.13 -11.49
N LEU A 250 -22.95 -3.32 -11.50
CA LEU A 250 -22.40 -4.46 -12.21
C LEU A 250 -22.89 -4.40 -13.65
N VAL A 251 -21.99 -4.60 -14.62
CA VAL A 251 -22.31 -4.59 -16.05
C VAL A 251 -21.75 -5.82 -16.74
N TYR A 252 -22.46 -6.34 -17.73
CA TYR A 252 -21.93 -7.36 -18.64
C TYR A 252 -20.84 -6.79 -19.54
N GLU A 253 -20.10 -7.64 -20.26
CA GLU A 253 -19.08 -7.23 -21.24
C GLU A 253 -19.55 -6.23 -22.30
N ASP A 254 -20.84 -6.27 -22.68
CA ASP A 254 -21.44 -5.33 -23.63
C ASP A 254 -21.85 -3.98 -23.00
N GLY A 255 -21.58 -3.79 -21.71
CA GLY A 255 -21.90 -2.60 -20.93
C GLY A 255 -23.35 -2.53 -20.46
N THR A 256 -24.17 -3.57 -20.70
CA THR A 256 -25.54 -3.60 -20.16
C THR A 256 -25.52 -3.81 -18.64
N PRO A 257 -26.33 -3.05 -17.86
CA PRO A 257 -26.42 -3.24 -16.42
C PRO A 257 -26.96 -4.64 -16.05
N ASP A 258 -26.28 -5.31 -15.12
CA ASP A 258 -26.70 -6.56 -14.47
C ASP A 258 -27.44 -6.24 -13.16
N GLU A 259 -26.74 -5.64 -12.20
CA GLU A 259 -27.28 -5.30 -10.86
C GLU A 259 -26.73 -3.94 -10.34
N GLY A 260 -27.41 -3.34 -9.36
CA GLY A 260 -27.04 -2.06 -8.72
C GLY A 260 -28.07 -0.92 -8.96
N PRO A 261 -27.74 0.35 -8.62
CA PRO A 261 -26.47 0.78 -8.04
C PRO A 261 -26.30 0.30 -6.60
N TYR A 262 -25.05 -0.01 -6.25
CA TYR A 262 -24.63 -0.32 -4.90
C TYR A 262 -23.84 0.86 -4.34
N GLU A 263 -24.12 1.19 -3.09
CA GLU A 263 -23.43 2.26 -2.39
C GLU A 263 -22.13 1.73 -1.76
N VAL A 264 -21.10 2.55 -1.84
CA VAL A 264 -19.87 2.43 -1.06
C VAL A 264 -19.71 3.69 -0.22
N THR A 265 -19.48 3.52 1.08
CA THR A 265 -19.14 4.60 2.00
C THR A 265 -17.92 4.22 2.82
N GLY A 266 -17.14 5.19 3.27
CA GLY A 266 -15.97 4.89 4.09
C GLY A 266 -15.33 6.11 4.72
N THR A 267 -14.35 5.84 5.58
CA THR A 267 -13.51 6.83 6.25
C THR A 267 -12.06 6.61 5.88
N PHE A 268 -11.25 7.66 5.93
CA PHE A 268 -9.80 7.56 5.88
C PHE A 268 -9.15 8.41 6.99
N ASP A 269 -8.08 7.90 7.58
CA ASP A 269 -7.25 8.55 8.60
C ASP A 269 -5.80 8.12 8.36
N TYR A 270 -5.04 9.00 7.71
CA TYR A 270 -3.71 8.72 7.20
C TYR A 270 -2.72 9.77 7.68
N SER A 271 -1.51 9.32 7.99
CA SER A 271 -0.38 10.20 8.25
C SER A 271 0.28 10.63 6.93
N LEU A 272 0.81 11.86 6.89
CA LEU A 272 1.51 12.48 5.76
C LEU A 272 3.03 12.27 5.92
N ASP A 273 3.45 11.02 6.05
CA ASP A 273 4.84 10.63 6.36
C ASP A 273 5.74 10.53 5.12
N ASP A 274 5.18 10.76 3.94
CA ASP A 274 5.95 10.81 2.71
C ASP A 274 6.97 11.95 2.78
N GLU A 275 8.21 11.69 2.33
CA GLU A 275 9.32 12.67 2.30
C GLU A 275 8.96 13.95 1.54
N PHE A 276 7.96 13.89 0.66
CA PHE A 276 7.40 15.05 -0.01
C PHE A 276 6.93 16.15 0.97
N PHE A 277 6.47 15.77 2.16
CA PHE A 277 5.92 16.70 3.15
C PHE A 277 6.97 17.23 4.15
N ASP A 278 8.26 16.92 3.96
CA ASP A 278 9.38 17.38 4.80
C ASP A 278 9.96 18.75 4.39
#